data_AF-A0A9D4NGP8-F1
#
_entry.id   AF-A0A9D4NGP8-F1
#
_cell.length_a   1.000
_cell.length_b   1.000
_cell.length_c   1.000
_cell.angle_alpha   90.00
_cell.angle_beta   90.00
_cell.angle_gamma   90.00
#
_symmetry.space_group_name_H-M   'P 1'
#
loop_
_entity.id
_entity.type
_entity.pdbx_description
1 polymer ?
#
loop_
_entity_poly.entity_id
_entity_poly.type
_entity_poly.pdbx_seq_one_letter_code
_entity_poly.pdbx_strand_id
1 'polypeptide(L)'
;MDRSTQGTLVPEPTMTNQAPLFLMNQLKKPIELSVSQSVTAAAVVEVVVVAVLVVVVVVVVVGVVVVVIDVVALVFFISVEVVVVVVVVEVRELTVSVAIVVAIEEAVVAVVAVVAVVTAVAAVVVAAVVVAAVAVAAVIVAVFVGGGVVDAVVIKVVVLQK
;
A
#
# COMPACT_ATOMS: atom_id res chain seq x y z
N MET A 1 -48.81 -43.13 -60.99
CA MET A 1 -47.84 -44.08 -61.54
C MET A 1 -46.49 -43.40 -61.53
N ASP A 2 -45.38 -44.03 -61.20
CA ASP A 2 -45.05 -45.08 -60.24
C ASP A 2 -43.52 -45.06 -60.17
N ARG A 3 -43.00 -45.55 -59.05
CA ARG A 3 -41.60 -45.74 -58.73
C ARG A 3 -40.85 -46.59 -59.78
N SER A 4 -39.52 -46.49 -59.72
CA SER A 4 -38.49 -47.47 -60.15
C SER A 4 -38.00 -47.28 -61.58
N THR A 5 -36.74 -46.90 -61.80
CA THR A 5 -35.55 -47.76 -61.61
C THR A 5 -34.31 -46.84 -61.73
N GLN A 6 -33.41 -46.71 -60.74
CA GLN A 6 -32.47 -47.72 -60.25
C GLN A 6 -31.69 -48.34 -61.43
N GLY A 7 -30.42 -48.10 -61.67
CA GLY A 7 -29.39 -47.32 -61.03
C GLY A 7 -28.07 -47.68 -61.71
N THR A 8 -27.11 -46.75 -61.74
CA THR A 8 -25.71 -47.09 -62.01
C THR A 8 -24.79 -46.08 -61.33
N LEU A 9 -24.29 -46.49 -60.16
CA LEU A 9 -22.92 -46.30 -59.64
C LEU A 9 -22.32 -44.86 -59.57
N VAL A 10 -22.53 -44.20 -58.42
CA VAL A 10 -21.53 -43.78 -57.38
C VAL A 10 -20.17 -43.23 -57.88
N PRO A 11 -19.70 -42.04 -57.44
CA PRO A 11 -19.63 -41.70 -56.02
C PRO A 11 -20.06 -40.28 -55.59
N GLU A 12 -20.86 -40.25 -54.53
CA GLU A 12 -20.71 -39.35 -53.37
C GLU A 12 -20.18 -40.23 -52.21
N PRO A 13 -19.57 -39.70 -51.11
CA PRO A 13 -19.82 -38.37 -50.55
C PRO A 13 -18.62 -37.67 -49.91
N THR A 14 -18.51 -36.36 -50.13
CA THR A 14 -18.17 -35.40 -49.06
C THR A 14 -18.78 -34.07 -49.48
N MET A 15 -20.01 -33.83 -49.02
CA MET A 15 -20.25 -32.86 -47.96
C MET A 15 -19.81 -31.45 -48.38
N THR A 16 -20.81 -30.69 -48.84
CA THR A 16 -21.09 -29.32 -48.41
C THR A 16 -19.90 -28.39 -48.27
N ASN A 17 -19.84 -27.38 -49.14
CA ASN A 17 -19.85 -26.00 -48.64
C ASN A 17 -20.17 -25.03 -49.78
N GLN A 18 -21.47 -24.93 -50.11
CA GLN A 18 -22.04 -23.63 -50.44
C GLN A 18 -21.97 -22.72 -49.21
N ALA A 19 -20.77 -22.30 -48.83
CA ALA A 19 -20.50 -21.15 -47.97
C ALA A 19 -18.98 -20.93 -47.95
N PRO A 20 -18.49 -19.93 -48.69
CA PRO A 20 -17.51 -19.07 -48.05
C PRO A 20 -17.83 -17.58 -48.22
N LEU A 21 -19.03 -17.22 -48.71
CA LEU A 21 -19.46 -15.82 -48.72
C LEU A 21 -19.82 -15.31 -47.31
N PHE A 22 -20.05 -16.20 -46.34
CA PHE A 22 -20.18 -15.81 -44.93
C PHE A 22 -18.84 -15.61 -44.22
N LEU A 23 -17.74 -16.23 -44.68
CA LEU A 23 -16.44 -16.11 -44.01
C LEU A 23 -15.61 -14.93 -44.55
N MET A 24 -15.66 -14.63 -45.85
CA MET A 24 -14.96 -13.45 -46.40
C MET A 24 -15.60 -12.12 -45.98
N ASN A 25 -16.89 -12.10 -45.63
CA ASN A 25 -17.55 -10.90 -45.08
C ASN A 25 -17.43 -10.79 -43.55
N GLN A 26 -17.05 -11.86 -42.85
CA GLN A 26 -16.64 -11.80 -41.44
C GLN A 26 -15.15 -11.40 -41.32
N LEU A 27 -14.34 -11.63 -42.36
CA LEU A 27 -12.92 -11.22 -42.42
C LEU A 27 -12.70 -9.77 -42.92
N LYS A 28 -13.76 -9.10 -43.42
CA LYS A 28 -13.73 -7.71 -43.92
C LYS A 28 -14.31 -6.68 -42.98
N LYS A 29 -14.89 -7.08 -41.85
CA LYS A 29 -14.98 -6.15 -40.75
C LYS A 29 -13.62 -6.19 -40.09
N PRO A 30 -12.89 -5.06 -39.95
CA PRO A 30 -11.85 -5.01 -38.94
C PRO A 30 -12.55 -5.48 -37.67
N ILE A 31 -12.20 -6.67 -37.19
CA ILE A 31 -12.46 -7.01 -35.80
C ILE A 31 -11.61 -5.97 -35.10
N GLU A 32 -12.22 -4.85 -34.79
CA GLU A 32 -11.71 -3.87 -33.85
C GLU A 32 -11.54 -4.68 -32.58
N LEU A 33 -10.37 -5.30 -32.45
CA LEU A 33 -9.75 -5.65 -31.20
C LEU A 33 -9.42 -4.31 -30.55
N SER A 34 -10.46 -3.53 -30.23
CA SER A 34 -10.48 -2.57 -29.15
C SER A 34 -10.40 -3.41 -27.87
N VAL A 35 -9.31 -4.16 -27.71
CA VAL A 35 -8.90 -4.70 -26.44
C VAL A 35 -8.66 -3.45 -25.61
N SER A 36 -9.55 -3.22 -24.65
CA SER A 36 -9.60 -2.09 -23.73
C SER A 36 -8.24 -1.73 -23.12
N GLN A 37 -7.37 -1.06 -23.87
CA GLN A 37 -6.13 -0.48 -23.33
C GLN A 37 -6.44 0.74 -22.44
N SER A 38 -7.64 1.31 -22.55
CA SER A 38 -8.09 2.36 -21.61
C SER A 38 -8.33 1.81 -20.20
N VAL A 39 -8.68 0.52 -20.05
CA VAL A 39 -8.94 -0.10 -18.74
C VAL A 39 -7.63 -0.35 -17.99
N THR A 40 -6.51 -0.61 -18.68
CA THR A 40 -5.21 -0.82 -18.00
C THR A 40 -4.57 0.49 -17.54
N ALA A 41 -4.63 1.57 -18.33
CA ALA A 41 -4.11 2.88 -17.88
C ALA A 41 -4.94 3.45 -16.71
N ALA A 42 -6.27 3.34 -16.75
CA ALA A 42 -7.14 3.78 -15.66
C ALA A 42 -6.92 2.96 -14.38
N ALA A 43 -6.75 1.64 -14.49
CA ALA A 43 -6.49 0.78 -13.34
C ALA A 43 -5.14 1.08 -12.66
N VAL A 44 -4.10 1.43 -13.43
CA VAL A 44 -2.79 1.82 -12.86
C VAL A 44 -2.91 3.11 -12.05
N VAL A 45 -3.64 4.11 -12.55
CA VAL A 45 -3.85 5.37 -11.84
C VAL A 45 -4.60 5.13 -10.53
N GLU A 46 -5.65 4.31 -10.54
CA GLU A 46 -6.42 3.97 -9.35
C GLU A 46 -5.56 3.29 -8.28
N VAL A 47 -4.75 2.30 -8.67
CA VAL A 47 -3.87 1.57 -7.73
C VAL A 47 -2.79 2.49 -7.14
N VAL A 48 -2.20 3.38 -7.93
CA VAL A 48 -1.20 4.33 -7.44
C VAL A 48 -1.82 5.32 -6.46
N VAL A 49 -3.01 5.85 -6.77
CA VAL A 49 -3.72 6.77 -5.87
C VAL A 49 -4.05 6.09 -4.54
N VAL A 50 -4.53 4.84 -4.57
CA VAL A 50 -4.81 4.07 -3.36
C VAL A 50 -3.53 3.82 -2.55
N ALA A 51 -2.42 3.42 -3.20
CA ALA A 51 -1.15 3.19 -2.51
C ALA A 51 -0.62 4.46 -1.83
N VAL A 52 -0.66 5.59 -2.52
CA VAL A 52 -0.26 6.89 -1.96
C VAL A 52 -1.18 7.29 -0.80
N LEU A 53 -2.49 7.13 -0.96
CA LEU A 53 -3.46 7.41 0.11
C LEU A 53 -3.15 6.58 1.36
N VAL A 54 -2.91 5.28 1.20
CA VAL A 54 -2.58 4.38 2.31
C VAL A 54 -1.30 4.84 3.03
N VAL A 55 -0.25 5.20 2.29
CA VAL A 55 0.98 5.73 2.92
C VAL A 55 0.71 7.01 3.70
N VAL A 56 -0.03 7.95 3.11
CA VAL A 56 -0.38 9.21 3.79
C VAL A 56 -1.16 8.93 5.07
N VAL A 57 -2.17 8.05 5.02
CA VAL A 57 -2.93 7.67 6.22
C VAL A 57 -2.03 7.04 7.27
N VAL A 58 -1.16 6.10 6.90
CA VAL A 58 -0.21 5.46 7.83
C VAL A 58 0.70 6.50 8.48
N VAL A 59 1.30 7.40 7.69
CA VAL A 59 2.18 8.45 8.22
C VAL A 59 1.43 9.39 9.17
N VAL A 60 0.21 9.79 8.82
CA VAL A 60 -0.61 10.66 9.67
C VAL A 60 -0.97 9.98 10.98
N VAL A 61 -1.48 8.73 10.92
CA VAL A 61 -1.87 7.98 12.12
C VAL A 61 -0.66 7.78 13.05
N VAL A 62 0.46 7.36 12.49
CA VAL A 62 1.69 7.14 13.25
C VAL A 62 2.22 8.46 13.84
N GLY A 63 2.21 9.55 13.06
CA GLY A 63 2.57 10.89 13.54
C GLY A 63 1.71 11.37 14.69
N VAL A 64 0.39 11.18 14.62
CA VAL A 64 -0.55 11.51 15.70
C VAL A 64 -0.23 10.71 16.96
N VAL A 65 0.04 9.41 16.84
CA VAL A 65 0.42 8.56 17.99
C VAL A 65 1.68 9.08 18.68
N VAL A 66 2.71 9.48 17.93
CA VAL A 66 3.93 10.06 18.51
C VAL A 66 3.65 11.36 19.24
N VAL A 67 2.89 12.26 18.63
CA VAL A 67 2.53 13.54 19.26
C VAL A 67 1.77 13.30 20.57
N VAL A 68 0.85 12.34 20.60
CA VAL A 68 0.12 11.99 21.84
C VAL A 68 1.07 11.46 22.91
N ILE A 69 2.01 10.59 22.56
CA ILE A 69 3.01 10.06 23.50
C ILE A 69 3.88 11.19 24.06
N ASP A 70 4.33 12.10 23.20
CA ASP A 70 5.17 13.23 23.59
C ASP A 70 4.44 14.19 24.55
N VAL A 71 3.18 14.52 24.25
CA VAL A 71 2.34 15.35 25.12
C VAL A 71 2.13 14.67 26.49
N VAL A 72 1.85 13.36 26.50
CA VAL A 72 1.67 12.61 27.76
C VAL A 72 2.96 12.59 28.58
N ALA A 73 4.12 12.38 27.94
CA ALA A 73 5.41 12.41 28.60
C ALA A 73 5.72 13.79 29.19
N LEU A 74 5.41 14.88 28.48
CA LEU A 74 5.57 16.25 28.96
C LEU A 74 4.69 16.53 30.18
N VAL A 75 3.40 16.16 30.14
CA VAL A 75 2.48 16.34 31.27
C VAL A 75 2.96 15.56 32.49
N PHE A 76 3.41 14.32 32.28
CA PHE A 76 3.98 13.51 33.36
C PHE A 76 5.21 14.17 33.97
N PHE A 77 6.15 14.68 33.16
CA PHE A 77 7.34 15.38 33.63
C PHE A 77 7.00 16.57 34.52
N ILE A 78 6.10 17.44 34.05
CA ILE A 78 5.64 18.61 34.81
C ILE A 78 4.97 18.18 36.12
N SER A 79 4.13 17.14 36.09
CA SER A 79 3.44 16.66 37.29
C SER A 79 4.41 16.12 38.35
N VAL A 80 5.45 15.39 37.93
CA VAL A 80 6.49 14.87 38.83
C VAL A 80 7.29 16.02 39.44
N GLU A 81 7.70 16.99 38.64
CA GLU A 81 8.43 18.16 39.13
C GLU A 81 7.62 18.93 40.19
N VAL A 82 6.34 19.18 39.94
CA VAL A 82 5.46 19.84 40.92
C VAL A 82 5.35 19.03 42.22
N VAL A 83 5.18 17.70 42.13
CA VAL A 83 5.13 16.84 43.32
C VAL A 83 6.44 16.91 44.11
N VAL A 84 7.58 16.88 43.43
CA VAL A 84 8.90 17.00 44.08
C VAL A 84 9.03 18.34 44.79
N VAL A 85 8.65 19.44 44.14
CA VAL A 85 8.69 20.78 44.76
C VAL A 85 7.79 20.84 45.98
N VAL A 86 6.55 20.34 45.90
CA VAL A 86 5.61 20.32 47.03
C VAL A 86 6.16 19.50 48.19
N VAL A 87 6.66 18.30 47.92
CA VAL A 87 7.26 17.44 48.94
C VAL A 87 8.44 18.17 49.57
N VAL A 88 9.39 18.69 48.79
CA VAL A 88 10.56 19.40 49.31
C VAL A 88 10.18 20.59 50.20
N VAL A 89 9.11 21.32 49.88
CA VAL A 89 8.62 22.42 50.72
C VAL A 89 8.04 21.89 52.02
N GLU A 90 7.20 20.85 51.98
CA GLU A 90 6.59 20.23 53.17
C GLU A 90 7.66 19.62 54.10
N VAL A 91 8.71 19.02 53.55
CA VAL A 91 9.84 18.45 54.31
C VAL A 91 10.75 19.54 54.92
N ARG A 92 10.62 20.83 54.55
CA ARG A 92 11.38 21.90 55.24
C ARG A 92 10.74 22.28 56.58
N GLU A 93 9.45 22.04 56.75
CA GLU A 93 8.73 22.33 57.99
C GLU A 93 8.86 21.19 59.01
N LEU A 94 8.90 19.95 58.51
CA LEU A 94 9.18 18.75 59.28
C LEU A 94 10.68 18.48 59.16
N THR A 95 11.52 18.69 60.18
CA THR A 95 12.97 18.39 60.18
C THR A 95 13.29 16.91 59.88
N VAL A 96 13.02 16.49 58.66
CA VAL A 96 13.13 15.15 58.12
C VAL A 96 14.43 15.12 57.31
N SER A 97 15.12 13.99 57.40
CA SER A 97 16.52 13.88 57.04
C SER A 97 16.78 14.10 55.55
N VAL A 98 17.92 14.74 55.24
CA VAL A 98 18.48 14.95 53.88
C VAL A 98 18.45 13.68 53.04
N ALA A 99 18.54 12.50 53.67
CA ALA A 99 18.49 11.20 53.00
C ALA A 99 17.19 10.96 52.22
N ILE A 100 16.05 11.45 52.69
CA ILE A 100 14.76 11.26 52.00
C ILE A 100 14.68 12.14 50.75
N VAL A 101 15.19 13.38 50.83
CA VAL A 101 15.24 14.29 49.67
C VAL A 101 16.13 13.70 48.57
N VAL A 102 17.32 13.19 48.93
CA VAL A 102 18.25 12.56 47.96
C VAL A 102 17.63 11.32 47.32
N ALA A 103 16.96 10.46 48.11
CA ALA A 103 16.30 9.27 47.56
C ALA A 103 15.16 9.62 46.57
N ILE A 104 14.44 10.71 46.82
CA ILE A 104 13.40 11.21 45.91
C ILE A 104 14.02 11.78 44.62
N GLU A 105 15.09 12.56 44.73
CA GLU A 105 15.80 13.09 43.55
C GLU A 105 16.33 11.98 42.64
N GLU A 106 16.97 10.95 43.20
CA GLU A 106 17.47 9.81 42.41
C GLU A 106 16.33 9.02 41.76
N ALA A 107 15.21 8.82 42.46
CA ALA A 107 14.04 8.17 41.90
C ALA A 107 13.45 8.95 40.72
N VAL A 108 13.39 10.27 40.81
CA VAL A 108 12.90 11.14 39.73
C VAL A 108 13.82 11.06 38.51
N VAL A 109 15.13 11.14 38.71
CA VAL A 109 16.11 11.02 37.61
C VAL A 109 15.96 9.68 36.89
N ALA A 110 15.80 8.58 37.65
CA ALA A 110 15.58 7.26 37.08
C ALA A 110 14.30 7.19 36.24
N VAL A 111 13.19 7.74 36.75
CA VAL A 111 11.92 7.75 36.04
C VAL A 111 12.00 8.60 34.76
N VAL A 112 12.60 9.79 34.84
CA VAL A 112 12.78 10.68 33.66
C VAL A 112 13.63 10.00 32.60
N ALA A 113 14.71 9.33 32.99
CA ALA A 113 15.56 8.58 32.07
C ALA A 113 14.77 7.46 31.37
N VAL A 114 13.95 6.71 32.10
CA VAL A 114 13.12 5.64 31.53
C VAL A 114 12.10 6.19 30.53
N VAL A 115 11.40 7.27 30.88
CA VAL A 115 10.41 7.90 29.99
C VAL A 115 11.08 8.44 28.72
N ALA A 116 12.24 9.08 28.85
CA ALA A 116 13.01 9.58 27.71
C ALA A 116 13.44 8.43 26.77
N VAL A 117 13.91 7.32 27.33
CA VAL A 117 14.29 6.12 26.54
C VAL A 117 13.08 5.53 25.82
N VAL A 118 11.94 5.37 26.50
CA VAL A 118 10.72 4.85 25.88
C VAL A 118 10.25 5.75 24.73
N THR A 119 10.29 7.07 24.93
CA THR A 119 9.90 8.05 23.90
C THR A 119 10.84 7.99 22.69
N ALA A 120 12.15 7.91 22.94
CA ALA A 120 13.15 7.74 21.89
C ALA A 120 12.95 6.45 21.10
N VAL A 121 12.71 5.33 21.79
CA VAL A 121 12.43 4.03 21.15
C VAL A 121 11.15 4.11 20.31
N ALA A 122 10.07 4.69 20.84
CA ALA A 122 8.83 4.87 20.11
C ALA A 122 9.03 5.70 18.83
N ALA A 123 9.78 6.80 18.90
CA ALA A 123 10.10 7.64 17.74
C ALA A 123 10.92 6.88 16.68
N VAL A 124 11.90 6.06 17.10
CA VAL A 124 12.69 5.23 16.18
C VAL A 124 11.84 4.17 15.49
N VAL A 125 10.96 3.49 16.22
CA VAL A 125 10.03 2.50 15.65
C VAL A 125 9.10 3.16 14.63
N VAL A 126 8.56 4.34 14.96
CA VAL A 126 7.75 5.14 14.05
C VAL A 126 8.50 5.50 12.78
N ALA A 127 9.72 6.02 12.90
CA ALA A 127 10.54 6.36 11.74
C ALA A 127 10.78 5.13 10.86
N ALA A 128 11.06 3.97 11.46
CA ALA A 128 11.23 2.72 10.73
C ALA A 128 9.96 2.28 9.98
N VAL A 129 8.79 2.39 10.61
CA VAL A 129 7.49 2.08 9.99
C VAL A 129 7.20 3.01 8.82
N VAL A 130 7.47 4.32 8.97
CA VAL A 130 7.30 5.30 7.89
C VAL A 130 8.22 4.99 6.71
N VAL A 131 9.50 4.71 6.96
CA VAL A 131 10.46 4.33 5.92
C VAL A 131 10.01 3.05 5.20
N ALA A 132 9.55 2.04 5.95
CA ALA A 132 9.04 0.80 5.38
C ALA A 132 7.80 1.03 4.50
N ALA A 133 6.83 1.83 4.97
CA ALA A 133 5.62 2.15 4.21
C ALA A 133 5.95 2.88 2.89
N VAL A 134 6.86 3.85 2.94
CA VAL A 134 7.33 4.59 1.75
C VAL A 134 8.05 3.65 0.78
N ALA A 135 8.91 2.76 1.27
CA ALA A 135 9.61 1.79 0.43
C ALA A 135 8.63 0.84 -0.27
N VAL A 136 7.63 0.31 0.44
CA VAL A 136 6.61 -0.56 -0.14
C VAL A 136 5.84 0.16 -1.25
N ALA A 137 5.41 1.40 -1.02
CA ALA A 137 4.72 2.17 -2.05
C ALA A 137 5.60 2.46 -3.27
N ALA A 138 6.88 2.78 -3.07
CA ALA A 138 7.82 2.98 -4.17
C ALA A 138 8.00 1.71 -5.01
N VAL A 139 8.06 0.53 -4.37
CA VAL A 139 8.13 -0.77 -5.07
C VAL A 139 6.86 -1.01 -5.89
N ILE A 140 5.69 -0.78 -5.31
CA ILE A 140 4.41 -0.92 -6.01
C ILE A 140 4.40 -0.04 -7.26
N VAL A 141 4.71 1.26 -7.12
CA VAL A 141 4.77 2.20 -8.25
C VAL A 141 5.79 1.73 -9.31
N ALA A 142 6.97 1.29 -8.90
CA ALA A 142 8.00 0.82 -9.82
C ALA A 142 7.57 -0.42 -10.64
N VAL A 143 6.85 -1.36 -10.02
CA VAL A 143 6.35 -2.57 -10.69
C VAL A 143 5.26 -2.21 -11.72
N PHE A 144 4.30 -1.36 -11.35
CA PHE A 144 3.21 -0.98 -12.26
C PHE A 144 3.72 -0.13 -13.43
N VAL A 145 4.59 0.84 -13.15
CA VAL A 145 5.19 1.68 -14.20
C VAL A 145 6.13 0.86 -15.08
N GLY A 146 6.98 0.01 -14.47
CA GLY A 146 7.91 -0.86 -15.20
C GLY A 146 7.20 -1.87 -16.09
N GLY A 147 6.15 -2.53 -15.58
CA GLY A 147 5.32 -3.45 -16.36
C GLY A 147 4.60 -2.77 -17.53
N GLY A 148 4.06 -1.57 -17.30
CA GLY A 148 3.42 -0.78 -18.35
C GLY A 148 4.37 -0.38 -19.50
N VAL A 149 5.64 -0.08 -19.20
CA VAL A 149 6.65 0.22 -20.22
C VAL A 149 7.01 -1.03 -21.02
N VAL A 150 7.14 -2.19 -20.37
CA VAL A 150 7.44 -3.46 -21.04
C VAL A 150 6.30 -3.84 -22.00
N ASP A 151 5.05 -3.75 -21.56
CA ASP A 151 3.88 -4.02 -22.41
C ASP A 151 3.83 -3.10 -23.63
N ALA A 152 4.06 -1.80 -23.44
CA ALA A 152 4.04 -0.83 -24.54
C ALA A 152 5.11 -1.11 -25.61
N VAL A 153 6.31 -1.54 -25.19
CA VAL A 153 7.41 -1.87 -26.12
C VAL A 153 7.11 -3.15 -26.90
N VAL A 154 6.64 -4.21 -26.23
CA VAL A 154 6.33 -5.50 -26.89
C VAL A 154 5.25 -5.30 -27.96
N ILE A 155 4.19 -4.55 -27.66
CA ILE A 155 3.11 -4.26 -28.62
C ILE A 155 3.67 -3.53 -29.85
N LYS A 156 4.51 -2.51 -29.66
CA LYS A 156 5.11 -1.75 -30.76
C LYS A 156 5.99 -2.62 -31.67
N VAL A 157 6.77 -3.54 -31.09
CA VAL A 157 7.65 -4.43 -31.87
C VAL A 157 6.83 -5.45 -32.68
N VAL A 158 5.76 -6.02 -32.10
CA VAL A 158 4.90 -6.99 -32.82
C VAL A 158 4.14 -6.32 -33.98
N VAL A 159 3.73 -5.05 -33.84
CA VAL A 159 3.05 -4.31 -34.91
C VAL A 159 4.00 -3.94 -36.05
N LEU A 160 5.27 -3.62 -35.78
CA LEU A 160 6.26 -3.30 -36.82
C LEU A 160 6.81 -4.52 -37.55
N GLN A 161 6.63 -5.73 -37.00
CA GLN A 161 7.07 -6.99 -37.63
C GLN A 161 5.98 -7.69 -38.47
N LYS A 162 4.78 -7.11 -38.58
CA LYS A 162 3.69 -7.60 -39.45
C LYS A 162 3.45 -6.63 -40.60
#